data_AF-A0AAU2EFT7-F1
#
_entry.id   AF-A0AAU2EFT7-F1
#
_cell.length_a   1.000
_cell.length_b   1.000
_cell.length_c   1.000
_cell.angle_alpha   90.00
_cell.angle_beta   90.00
_cell.angle_gamma   90.00
#
_symmetry.space_group_name_H-M   'P 1'
#
loop_
_entity.id
_entity.type
_entity.pdbx_description
1 polymer ?
#
loop_
_entity_poly.entity_id
_entity_poly.type
_entity_poly.pdbx_seq_one_letter_code
_entity_poly.pdbx_strand_id
1 'polypeptide(L)'
;MMDGYSTDGQRADRIVVGVSGSLGSLAALHRAVDEGRRTDREVLAVLAWLPQGGEHGYRLAPCPPLLAAWQECAEARLTEALEAAFGGAPAGVRLAAQVVRGDTGPALVHTADQPGDLLVLGAGGGSWLRRGLRPSVTAYCVRRAACPTLVVPKPGLQRELEALHRRGPWHLPTAPAPVN
;
A
#
# COMPACT_ATOMS: atom_id res chain seq x y z
N MET A 1 23.28 32.43 28.93
CA MET A 1 23.20 30.99 29.22
C MET A 1 21.75 30.70 29.55
N MET A 2 21.17 29.72 28.84
CA MET A 2 19.79 29.21 28.93
C MET A 2 18.68 30.16 28.48
N ASP A 3 17.97 29.78 27.40
CA ASP A 3 16.51 29.68 27.35
C ASP A 3 16.09 28.92 26.09
N GLY A 4 15.15 27.96 26.25
CA GLY A 4 14.28 27.53 25.15
C GLY A 4 14.44 26.11 24.60
N TYR A 5 14.35 25.06 25.43
CA TYR A 5 13.97 23.72 24.97
C TYR A 5 12.47 23.72 24.63
N SER A 6 12.15 24.09 23.38
CA SER A 6 10.88 23.70 22.77
C SER A 6 11.05 22.31 22.17
N THR A 7 10.85 21.29 23.00
CA THR A 7 10.69 19.91 22.56
C THR A 7 9.28 19.75 21.98
N ASP A 8 9.00 20.45 20.88
CA ASP A 8 7.88 20.04 20.05
C ASP A 8 8.34 18.78 19.33
N GLY A 9 7.68 17.66 19.59
CA GLY A 9 8.00 16.38 19.00
C GLY A 9 7.70 16.41 17.52
N GLN A 10 8.58 17.06 16.74
CA GLN A 10 8.54 17.08 15.29
C GLN A 10 8.70 15.62 14.86
N ARG A 11 7.59 14.94 14.61
CA ARG A 11 7.61 13.69 13.84
C ARG A 11 8.33 14.04 12.54
N ALA A 12 9.56 13.54 12.41
CA ALA A 12 10.40 13.80 11.26
C ALA A 12 9.61 13.50 9.98
N ASP A 13 9.79 14.33 8.96
CA ASP A 13 9.22 14.15 7.62
C ASP A 13 9.39 12.68 7.19
N ARG A 14 8.31 11.89 7.21
CA ARG A 14 8.38 10.44 6.96
C ARG A 14 7.66 10.08 5.67
N ILE A 15 7.96 8.92 5.13
CA ILE A 15 7.34 8.40 3.93
C ILE A 15 6.33 7.36 4.35
N VAL A 16 5.05 7.64 4.17
CA VAL A 16 3.96 6.71 4.49
C VAL A 16 3.57 5.98 3.23
N VAL A 17 3.57 4.64 3.24
CA VAL A 17 3.20 3.84 2.06
C VAL A 17 2.07 2.87 2.37
N GLY A 18 1.05 2.86 1.52
CA GLY A 18 -0.08 1.94 1.64
C GLY A 18 0.22 0.55 1.07
N VAL A 19 0.11 -0.48 1.90
CA VAL A 19 0.40 -1.87 1.54
C VAL A 19 -0.88 -2.71 1.59
N SER A 20 -1.14 -3.46 0.52
CA SER A 20 -2.27 -4.39 0.44
C SER A 20 -1.88 -5.83 0.05
N GLY A 21 -0.60 -6.05 -0.25
CA GLY A 21 -0.07 -7.29 -0.84
C GLY A 21 -0.26 -7.39 -2.36
N SER A 22 -0.91 -6.42 -2.99
CA SER A 22 -1.04 -6.36 -4.46
C SER A 22 0.29 -5.95 -5.13
N LEU A 23 0.51 -6.39 -6.37
CA LEU A 23 1.70 -5.99 -7.16
C LEU A 23 1.88 -4.46 -7.23
N GLY A 24 0.78 -3.71 -7.38
CA GLY A 24 0.84 -2.24 -7.38
C GLY A 24 1.26 -1.66 -6.03
N SER A 25 0.82 -2.25 -4.92
CA SER A 25 1.27 -1.84 -3.59
C SER A 25 2.71 -2.23 -3.28
N LEU A 26 3.19 -3.37 -3.81
CA LEU A 26 4.59 -3.76 -3.67
C LEU A 26 5.52 -2.84 -4.48
N ALA A 27 5.13 -2.48 -5.71
CA ALA A 27 5.85 -1.48 -6.49
C ALA A 27 5.92 -0.11 -5.77
N ALA A 28 4.84 0.29 -5.11
CA ALA A 28 4.81 1.49 -4.29
C ALA A 28 5.74 1.40 -3.07
N LEU A 29 5.76 0.25 -2.40
CA LEU A 29 6.64 -0.03 -1.27
C LEU A 29 8.12 0.03 -1.66
N HIS A 30 8.50 -0.57 -2.79
CA HIS A 30 9.86 -0.43 -3.34
C HIS A 30 10.23 1.03 -3.59
N ARG A 31 9.35 1.78 -4.27
CA ARG A 31 9.61 3.19 -4.55
C ARG A 31 9.72 4.02 -3.27
N ALA A 32 8.90 3.74 -2.26
CA ALA A 32 8.95 4.41 -0.97
C ALA A 32 10.28 4.15 -0.25
N VAL A 33 10.78 2.91 -0.29
CA VAL A 33 12.09 2.55 0.26
C VAL A 33 13.23 3.24 -0.48
N ASP A 34 13.20 3.27 -1.81
CA ASP A 34 14.22 3.98 -2.59
C ASP A 34 14.23 5.48 -2.32
N GLU A 35 13.05 6.07 -2.17
CA GLU A 35 12.91 7.47 -1.78
C GLU A 35 13.45 7.70 -0.37
N GLY A 36 13.10 6.84 0.59
CA GLY A 36 13.56 6.92 1.98
C GLY A 36 15.08 6.86 2.10
N ARG A 37 15.73 5.97 1.33
CA ARG A 37 17.19 5.91 1.21
C ARG A 37 17.78 7.20 0.67
N ARG A 38 17.18 7.76 -0.38
CA ARG A 38 17.68 8.95 -1.07
C ARG A 38 17.55 10.22 -0.23
N THR A 39 16.54 10.27 0.64
CA THR A 39 16.22 11.44 1.47
C THR A 39 16.55 11.26 2.96
N ASP A 40 17.10 10.11 3.36
CA ASP A 40 17.32 9.70 4.75
C ASP A 40 16.07 9.79 5.66
N ARG A 41 14.90 9.49 5.05
CA ARG A 41 13.60 9.55 5.72
C ARG A 41 13.17 8.14 6.13
N GLU A 42 12.53 8.06 7.30
CA GLU A 42 11.88 6.82 7.73
C GLU A 42 10.71 6.49 6.79
N VAL A 43 10.56 5.21 6.47
CA VAL A 43 9.45 4.67 5.70
C VAL A 43 8.52 3.92 6.64
N LEU A 44 7.25 4.28 6.66
CA LEU A 44 6.20 3.61 7.40
C LEU A 44 5.27 2.87 6.44
N ALA A 45 5.38 1.54 6.43
CA ALA A 45 4.48 0.67 5.69
C ALA A 45 3.17 0.47 6.48
N VAL A 46 2.05 0.87 5.87
CA VAL A 46 0.73 0.87 6.52
C VAL A 46 -0.20 -0.08 5.80
N LEU A 47 -0.77 -1.04 6.54
CA LEU A 47 -1.86 -1.88 6.06
C LEU A 47 -3.13 -1.53 6.83
N ALA A 48 -4.14 -1.04 6.10
CA ALA A 48 -5.45 -0.78 6.68
C ALA A 48 -6.33 -2.02 6.60
N TRP A 49 -7.04 -2.34 7.69
CA TRP A 49 -7.90 -3.51 7.78
C TRP A 49 -9.23 -3.19 8.46
N LEU A 50 -10.22 -4.04 8.20
CA LEU A 50 -11.53 -3.97 8.82
C LEU A 50 -11.94 -5.38 9.28
N PRO A 51 -12.71 -5.48 10.38
CA PRO A 51 -13.46 -6.68 10.72
C PRO A 51 -14.20 -7.28 9.53
N GLN A 52 -14.41 -8.60 9.53
CA GLN A 52 -15.31 -9.23 8.55
C GLN A 52 -16.72 -8.68 8.78
N GLY A 53 -17.38 -8.19 7.71
CA GLY A 53 -18.63 -7.43 7.82
C GLY A 53 -18.45 -5.93 8.09
N GLY A 54 -17.21 -5.44 8.17
CA GLY A 54 -16.86 -4.04 8.38
C GLY A 54 -17.17 -3.50 9.78
N GLU A 55 -16.89 -2.21 10.00
CA GLU A 55 -17.13 -1.58 11.31
C GLU A 55 -18.60 -1.58 11.74
N HIS A 56 -19.53 -1.57 10.80
CA HIS A 56 -20.94 -1.62 11.13
C HIS A 56 -21.33 -3.00 11.65
N GLY A 57 -20.91 -4.08 10.98
CA GLY A 57 -21.17 -5.45 11.42
C GLY A 57 -20.58 -5.74 12.79
N TYR A 58 -19.34 -5.30 13.04
CA TYR A 58 -18.71 -5.47 14.36
C TYR A 58 -19.47 -4.76 15.48
N ARG A 59 -19.99 -3.55 15.23
CA ARG A 59 -20.77 -2.81 16.24
C ARG A 59 -22.08 -3.50 16.63
N LEU A 60 -22.68 -4.25 15.71
CA LEU A 60 -23.91 -4.99 15.97
C LEU A 60 -23.67 -6.25 16.82
N ALA A 61 -22.50 -6.86 16.72
CA ALA A 61 -22.13 -8.08 17.45
C ALA A 61 -20.64 -8.07 17.82
N PRO A 62 -20.23 -7.32 18.87
CA PRO A 62 -18.82 -7.20 19.23
C PRO A 62 -18.28 -8.53 19.80
N CYS A 63 -17.18 -9.00 19.21
CA CYS A 63 -16.43 -10.16 19.70
C CYS A 63 -14.94 -9.78 19.81
N PRO A 64 -14.44 -9.40 21.00
CA PRO A 64 -13.05 -9.00 21.19
C PRO A 64 -12.01 -10.06 20.77
N PRO A 65 -12.19 -11.36 21.08
CA PRO A 65 -11.24 -12.40 20.62
C PRO A 65 -11.15 -12.49 19.09
N LEU A 66 -12.29 -12.37 18.39
CA LEU A 66 -12.32 -12.42 16.94
C LEU A 66 -11.69 -11.16 16.31
N LEU A 67 -11.86 -10.01 16.96
CA LEU A 67 -11.21 -8.77 16.54
C LEU A 67 -9.68 -8.88 16.63
N ALA A 68 -9.16 -9.43 17.73
CA ALA A 68 -7.73 -9.67 17.90
C ALA A 68 -7.19 -10.61 16.80
N ALA A 69 -7.90 -11.71 16.52
CA ALA A 69 -7.51 -12.63 15.45
C ALA A 69 -7.47 -11.96 14.05
N TRP A 70 -8.39 -11.03 13.77
CA TRP A 70 -8.35 -10.26 12.52
C TRP A 70 -7.20 -9.26 12.46
N GLN A 71 -6.85 -8.65 13.59
CA GLN A 71 -5.66 -7.80 13.69
C GLN A 71 -4.39 -8.62 13.44
N GLU A 72 -4.24 -9.78 14.08
CA GLU A 72 -3.11 -10.69 13.89
C GLU A 72 -2.99 -11.12 12.42
N CYS A 73 -4.11 -11.44 11.77
CA CYS A 73 -4.14 -11.74 10.33
C CYS A 73 -3.69 -10.53 9.47
N ALA A 74 -4.06 -9.31 9.85
CA ALA A 74 -3.62 -8.11 9.16
C ALA A 74 -2.11 -7.88 9.33
N GLU A 75 -1.57 -8.15 10.52
CA GLU A 75 -0.13 -8.05 10.83
C GLU A 75 0.65 -9.09 10.05
N ALA A 76 0.20 -10.35 10.04
CA ALA A 76 0.80 -11.42 9.24
C ALA A 76 0.85 -11.06 7.75
N ARG A 77 -0.25 -10.54 7.20
CA ARG A 77 -0.31 -10.08 5.80
C ARG A 77 0.65 -8.93 5.50
N LEU A 78 0.84 -8.01 6.43
CA LEU A 78 1.80 -6.92 6.27
C LEU A 78 3.22 -7.49 6.24
N THR A 79 3.55 -8.37 7.19
CA THR A 79 4.86 -9.07 7.22
C THR A 79 5.12 -9.85 5.94
N GLU A 80 4.16 -10.65 5.47
CA GLU A 80 4.26 -11.38 4.20
C GLU A 80 4.51 -10.45 3.01
N ALA A 81 3.88 -9.27 2.98
CA ALA A 81 4.10 -8.30 1.91
C ALA A 81 5.50 -7.67 1.97
N LEU A 82 6.04 -7.43 3.16
CA LEU A 82 7.41 -6.94 3.34
C LEU A 82 8.43 -8.00 2.92
N GLU A 83 8.22 -9.25 3.32
CA GLU A 83 9.04 -10.40 2.92
C GLU A 83 8.97 -10.62 1.41
N ALA A 84 7.79 -10.56 0.79
CA ALA A 84 7.64 -10.68 -0.65
C ALA A 84 8.33 -9.55 -1.43
N ALA A 85 8.42 -8.35 -0.86
CA ALA A 85 9.10 -7.22 -1.49
C ALA A 85 10.63 -7.32 -1.35
N PHE A 86 11.13 -7.68 -0.17
CA PHE A 86 12.55 -7.47 0.15
C PHE A 86 13.32 -8.73 0.56
N GLY A 87 12.63 -9.82 0.90
CA GLY A 87 13.24 -11.05 1.43
C GLY A 87 14.03 -10.82 2.73
N GLY A 88 13.65 -9.81 3.51
CA GLY A 88 14.31 -9.36 4.73
C GLY A 88 14.28 -7.83 4.90
N ALA A 89 14.96 -7.33 5.94
CA ALA A 89 15.03 -5.89 6.21
C ALA A 89 15.84 -5.16 5.11
N PRO A 90 15.27 -4.16 4.42
CA PRO A 90 16.00 -3.44 3.37
C PRO A 90 17.16 -2.64 3.98
N ALA A 91 18.37 -2.83 3.45
CA ALA A 91 19.55 -2.10 3.90
C ALA A 91 19.44 -0.59 3.59
N GLY A 92 19.99 0.24 4.48
CA GLY A 92 20.15 1.68 4.28
C GLY A 92 18.88 2.52 4.43
N VAL A 93 17.79 1.95 4.97
CA VAL A 93 16.55 2.70 5.27
C VAL A 93 15.95 2.24 6.59
N ARG A 94 15.35 3.17 7.34
CA ARG A 94 14.52 2.85 8.50
C ARG A 94 13.13 2.49 7.99
N LEU A 95 12.77 1.21 8.07
CA LEU A 95 11.45 0.71 7.68
C LEU A 95 10.68 0.27 8.93
N ALA A 96 9.56 0.93 9.19
CA ALA A 96 8.59 0.56 10.21
C ALA A 96 7.32 -0.02 9.54
N ALA A 97 6.62 -0.87 10.28
CA ALA A 97 5.40 -1.53 9.82
C ALA A 97 4.26 -1.28 10.82
N GLN A 98 3.08 -0.93 10.31
CA GLN A 98 1.90 -0.68 11.14
C GLN A 98 0.61 -1.18 10.47
N VAL A 99 -0.22 -1.87 11.24
CA VAL A 99 -1.61 -2.13 10.85
C VAL A 99 -2.54 -1.07 11.46
N VAL A 100 -3.52 -0.62 10.68
CA VAL A 100 -4.48 0.40 11.12
C VAL A 100 -5.88 -0.12 10.88
N ARG A 101 -6.70 -0.14 11.93
CA ARG A 101 -8.12 -0.48 11.81
C ARG A 101 -8.87 0.70 11.17
N GLY A 102 -9.52 0.46 10.04
CA GLY A 102 -10.33 1.44 9.35
C GLY A 102 -10.33 1.27 7.83
N ASP A 103 -11.14 2.09 7.15
CA ASP A 103 -11.12 2.17 5.69
C ASP A 103 -9.76 2.67 5.20
N THR A 104 -9.24 2.07 4.12
CA THR A 104 -7.88 2.31 3.64
C THR A 104 -7.58 3.77 3.33
N GLY A 105 -8.49 4.49 2.67
CA GLY A 105 -8.28 5.91 2.33
C GLY A 105 -8.13 6.79 3.57
N PRO A 106 -9.14 6.84 4.46
CA PRO A 106 -9.06 7.58 5.72
C PRO A 106 -7.88 7.17 6.59
N ALA A 107 -7.60 5.87 6.72
CA ALA A 107 -6.48 5.37 7.52
C ALA A 107 -5.15 5.93 7.01
N LEU A 108 -4.87 5.86 5.70
CA LEU A 108 -3.63 6.36 5.13
C LEU A 108 -3.49 7.88 5.23
N VAL A 109 -4.57 8.63 4.99
CA VAL A 109 -4.56 10.10 5.12
C VAL A 109 -4.35 10.52 6.57
N HIS A 110 -4.94 9.81 7.53
CA HIS A 110 -4.75 10.09 8.95
C HIS A 110 -3.35 9.69 9.44
N THR A 111 -2.77 8.64 8.88
CA THR A 111 -1.38 8.28 9.19
C THR A 111 -0.38 9.28 8.58
N ALA A 112 -0.65 9.81 7.39
CA ALA A 112 0.17 10.83 6.72
C ALA A 112 -0.38 12.24 6.95
N ASP A 113 -0.55 12.63 8.21
CA ASP A 113 -1.25 13.84 8.62
C ASP A 113 -0.37 15.11 8.65
N GLN A 114 0.95 14.96 8.60
CA GLN A 114 1.86 16.11 8.65
C GLN A 114 2.14 16.65 7.24
N PRO A 115 2.19 17.98 7.03
CA PRO A 115 2.52 18.56 5.72
C PRO A 115 3.87 18.13 5.15
N GLY A 116 4.82 17.80 6.03
CA GLY A 116 6.15 17.31 5.67
C GLY A 116 6.19 15.83 5.25
N ASP A 117 5.13 15.06 5.50
CA ASP A 117 5.05 13.66 5.11
C ASP A 117 5.02 13.49 3.57
N LEU A 118 5.33 12.28 3.11
CA LEU A 118 5.13 11.88 1.73
C LEU A 118 4.26 10.63 1.70
N LEU A 119 3.06 10.75 1.15
CA LEU A 119 2.16 9.60 0.99
C LEU A 119 2.42 8.90 -0.35
N VAL A 120 2.87 7.64 -0.30
CA VAL A 120 3.16 6.82 -1.48
C VAL A 120 2.07 5.78 -1.68
N LEU A 121 1.51 5.72 -2.89
CA LEU A 121 0.39 4.86 -3.24
C LEU A 121 0.68 4.10 -4.54
N GLY A 122 0.28 2.84 -4.59
CA GLY A 122 0.30 2.07 -5.83
C GLY A 122 -0.86 2.45 -6.75
N ALA A 123 -0.62 2.47 -8.06
CA ALA A 123 -1.67 2.43 -9.04
C ALA A 123 -2.40 1.08 -8.91
N GLY A 124 -3.66 1.11 -8.45
CA GLY A 124 -4.40 -0.06 -8.00
C GLY A 124 -4.26 -1.30 -8.89
N GLY A 125 -3.81 -2.40 -8.30
CA GLY A 125 -3.76 -3.73 -8.91
C GLY A 125 -4.87 -4.60 -8.36
N GLY A 126 -5.96 -4.75 -9.11
CA GLY A 126 -7.09 -5.59 -8.70
C GLY A 126 -8.32 -5.31 -9.56
N SER A 127 -8.51 -6.12 -10.60
CA SER A 127 -9.73 -6.23 -11.41
C SER A 127 -10.31 -4.91 -11.92
N TRP A 128 -9.98 -4.54 -13.16
CA TRP A 128 -10.90 -3.77 -14.01
C TRP A 128 -12.34 -4.34 -14.00
N LEU A 129 -12.50 -5.63 -13.66
CA LEU A 129 -13.75 -6.35 -13.43
C LEU A 129 -14.56 -5.93 -12.17
N ARG A 130 -14.04 -5.07 -11.28
CA ARG A 130 -14.82 -4.49 -10.15
C ARG A 130 -15.10 -3.00 -10.36
N ARG A 131 -15.41 -2.61 -11.59
CA ARG A 131 -16.00 -1.29 -11.87
C ARG A 131 -17.43 -1.26 -11.32
N GLY A 132 -17.56 -0.86 -10.05
CA GLY A 132 -18.83 -0.62 -9.40
C GLY A 132 -18.68 -0.45 -7.89
N LEU A 133 -18.99 0.77 -7.41
CA LEU A 133 -19.38 1.13 -6.04
C LEU A 133 -18.32 1.60 -5.01
N ARG A 134 -17.00 1.52 -5.23
CA ARG A 134 -16.02 2.11 -4.29
C ARG A 134 -15.08 3.12 -4.97
N PRO A 135 -15.00 4.38 -4.49
CA PRO A 135 -13.98 5.33 -4.93
C PRO A 135 -12.58 4.71 -4.79
N SER A 136 -11.73 4.89 -5.80
CA SER A 136 -10.34 4.43 -5.74
C SER A 136 -9.65 5.05 -4.50
N VAL A 137 -8.96 4.22 -3.71
CA VAL A 137 -8.17 4.67 -2.54
C VAL A 137 -7.21 5.78 -2.96
N THR A 138 -6.55 5.62 -4.11
CA THR A 138 -5.66 6.64 -4.68
C THR A 138 -6.39 7.96 -4.90
N ALA A 139 -7.58 7.95 -5.49
CA ALA A 139 -8.36 9.16 -5.74
C ALA A 139 -8.88 9.80 -4.45
N TYR A 140 -9.17 9.00 -3.41
CA TYR A 140 -9.50 9.52 -2.09
C TYR A 140 -8.31 10.26 -1.47
N CYS A 141 -7.15 9.60 -1.43
CA CYS A 141 -5.95 10.15 -0.81
C CYS A 141 -5.45 11.41 -1.52
N VAL A 142 -5.35 11.40 -2.86
CA VAL A 142 -4.92 12.58 -3.63
C VAL A 142 -5.81 13.80 -3.37
N ARG A 143 -7.11 13.59 -3.11
CA ARG A 143 -8.05 14.69 -2.83
C ARG A 143 -8.02 15.16 -1.38
N ARG A 144 -7.58 14.33 -0.44
CA ARG A 144 -7.78 14.54 1.02
C ARG A 144 -6.49 14.64 1.81
N ALA A 145 -5.35 14.18 1.29
CA ALA A 145 -4.07 14.25 1.97
C ALA A 145 -3.65 15.71 2.17
N ALA A 146 -3.17 16.02 3.37
CA ALA A 146 -2.56 17.31 3.69
C ALA A 146 -1.11 17.41 3.19
N CYS A 147 -0.55 16.28 2.74
CA CYS A 147 0.85 16.12 2.36
C CYS A 147 1.00 15.76 0.88
N PRO A 148 2.18 15.99 0.28
CA PRO A 148 2.52 15.51 -1.05
C PRO A 148 2.20 14.01 -1.22
N THR A 149 1.55 13.67 -2.34
CA THR A 149 1.19 12.29 -2.65
C THR A 149 1.88 11.82 -3.93
N LEU A 150 2.66 10.73 -3.84
CA LEU A 150 3.31 10.07 -4.97
C LEU A 150 2.51 8.83 -5.39
N VAL A 151 2.03 8.82 -6.64
CA VAL A 151 1.33 7.67 -7.22
C VAL A 151 2.28 6.89 -8.13
N VAL A 152 2.54 5.64 -7.76
CA VAL A 152 3.47 4.76 -8.47
C VAL A 152 2.73 3.98 -9.56
N PRO A 153 3.08 4.11 -10.85
CA PRO A 153 2.39 3.42 -11.92
C PRO A 153 2.64 1.90 -11.86
N LYS A 154 1.76 1.14 -12.50
CA LYS A 154 1.95 -0.31 -12.63
C LYS A 154 3.22 -0.63 -13.44
N PRO A 155 3.96 -1.69 -13.08
CA PRO A 155 5.08 -2.19 -13.88
C PRO A 155 4.68 -2.40 -15.35
N GLY A 156 5.58 -2.11 -16.29
CA GLY A 156 5.33 -2.20 -17.74
C GLY A 156 4.75 -3.56 -18.15
N LEU A 157 5.35 -4.65 -17.67
CA LEU A 157 4.93 -6.02 -17.95
C LEU A 157 3.49 -6.31 -17.50
N GLN A 158 3.04 -5.75 -16.37
CA GLN A 158 1.65 -5.93 -15.92
C GLN A 158 0.67 -5.13 -16.78
N ARG A 159 1.06 -3.93 -17.24
CA ARG A 159 0.26 -3.16 -18.21
C ARG A 159 0.14 -3.89 -19.54
N GLU A 160 1.22 -4.51 -19.99
CA GLU A 160 1.25 -5.33 -21.20
C GLU A 160 0.41 -6.60 -21.05
N LEU A 161 0.54 -7.34 -19.96
CA LEU A 161 -0.29 -8.53 -19.68
C LEU A 161 -1.79 -8.17 -19.61
N GLU A 162 -2.14 -7.05 -18.97
CA GLU A 162 -3.52 -6.53 -18.97
C GLU A 162 -3.96 -6.10 -20.37
N ALA A 163 -3.07 -5.52 -21.19
CA ALA A 163 -3.36 -5.15 -22.57
C ALA A 163 -3.56 -6.37 -23.48
N LEU A 164 -2.78 -7.43 -23.26
CA LEU A 164 -2.90 -8.70 -23.96
C LEU A 164 -4.20 -9.42 -23.58
N HIS A 165 -4.60 -9.40 -22.31
CA HIS A 165 -5.91 -9.95 -21.88
C HIS A 165 -7.12 -9.13 -22.37
N ARG A 166 -6.95 -7.84 -22.69
CA ARG A 166 -8.02 -7.03 -23.33
C ARG A 166 -8.26 -7.39 -24.80
N ARG A 167 -7.33 -8.11 -25.43
CA ARG A 167 -7.49 -8.65 -26.78
C ARG A 167 -7.87 -10.13 -26.62
N GLY A 168 -9.08 -10.51 -27.06
CA GLY A 168 -9.63 -11.88 -26.94
C GLY A 168 -8.72 -12.99 -27.53
N PRO A 169 -9.09 -14.27 -27.36
CA PRO A 169 -8.16 -15.37 -27.16
C PRO A 169 -7.22 -15.56 -28.35
N TRP A 170 -5.93 -15.61 -28.07
CA TRP A 170 -4.92 -15.89 -29.09
C TRP A 170 -5.11 -17.30 -29.65
N HIS A 171 -5.38 -17.36 -30.95
CA HIS A 171 -5.13 -18.53 -31.77
C HIS A 171 -3.60 -18.72 -31.80
N LEU A 172 -3.08 -19.70 -31.08
CA LEU A 172 -1.70 -20.14 -31.26
C LEU A 172 -1.64 -20.89 -32.60
N PRO A 173 -0.81 -20.48 -33.58
CA PRO A 173 -0.56 -21.31 -34.74
C PRO A 173 0.15 -22.58 -34.26
N THR A 174 -0.53 -23.71 -34.31
CA THR A 174 0.13 -25.00 -34.11
C THR A 174 0.94 -25.36 -35.36
N ALA A 175 2.19 -25.75 -35.10
CA ALA A 175 3.15 -26.46 -35.95
C ALA A 175 4.05 -25.62 -36.86
N PRO A 176 5.38 -25.85 -36.80
CA PRO A 176 6.18 -25.90 -38.02
C PRO A 176 6.04 -27.27 -38.70
N ALA A 177 5.95 -27.22 -40.04
CA ALA A 177 5.79 -28.35 -40.96
C ALA A 177 6.94 -29.38 -40.88
N PRO A 178 6.72 -30.64 -41.33
CA PRO A 178 7.73 -31.71 -41.26
C PRO A 178 8.95 -31.39 -42.11
N VAL A 179 10.12 -31.71 -41.57
CA VAL A 179 11.40 -31.68 -42.27
C VAL A 179 11.43 -32.85 -43.25
N ASN A 180 11.82 -32.57 -44.50
CA ASN A 180 12.13 -33.57 -45.52
C ASN A 180 13.62 -33.95 -45.40
#